data_AF-A0A2N9EC34-F1
#
_entry.id   AF-A0A2N9EC34-F1
#
_cell.length_a   1.000
_cell.length_b   1.000
_cell.length_c   1.000
_cell.angle_alpha   90.00
_cell.angle_beta   90.00
_cell.angle_gamma   90.00
#
_symmetry.space_group_name_H-M   'P 1'
#
loop_
_entity.id
_entity.type
_entity.pdbx_description
1 polymer ?
#
loop_
_entity_poly.entity_id
_entity_poly.type
_entity_poly.pdbx_seq_one_letter_code
_entity_poly.pdbx_strand_id
1 'polypeptide(L)'
;MDERLERMKQAAQEGNIDAFYNLIQEDVNLLEYINELPFVDTPLHIAASAGHISFAMEMMRLKPSFARKPNPDGFSPIHLALQNKEINMVHRLLQVNQDVVRVKGKKGITPLHYAVETDNLDLLATFLSVCPDAIEDVTNQNETALHIALKYDKLDAFKFLVGWLGQNTTKNARIWERTILNWKDEEGNTVLHVAVVRLLLASRYDIDINSKNSNGKTAWDILQEQRQVNKEIKVMLRRARALPASSVPTVTSYANYLRQPKFIFLEKLRKNYIRERTRRLDDNRNALLVVAILLITVTYQGVLSPPGGLWQDDYNPATNQTDNEPATNAFNNPLVRSRAFQISPTSGNQSISQSHEAGTAAFHSQSGLLIHSQRKELME
;
A
#
# COMPACT_ATOMS: atom_id res chain seq x y z
N MET A 1 47.91 18.78 6.00
CA MET A 1 46.64 18.02 5.88
C MET A 1 45.59 18.87 5.19
N ASP A 2 45.38 20.10 5.65
CA ASP A 2 44.36 21.02 5.13
C ASP A 2 44.51 21.34 3.64
N GLU A 3 45.73 21.49 3.13
CA GLU A 3 45.96 21.71 1.69
C GLU A 3 45.49 20.53 0.82
N ARG A 4 45.69 19.28 1.26
CA ARG A 4 45.22 18.08 0.53
C ARG A 4 43.70 17.98 0.54
N LEU A 5 43.08 18.32 1.66
CA LEU A 5 41.63 18.39 1.76
C LEU A 5 41.07 19.45 0.81
N GLU A 6 41.71 20.62 0.73
CA GLU A 6 41.27 21.69 -0.17
C GLU A 6 41.46 21.30 -1.64
N ARG A 7 42.58 20.66 -2.00
CA ARG A 7 42.78 20.09 -3.35
C ARG A 7 41.72 19.04 -3.69
N MET A 8 41.34 18.19 -2.72
CA MET A 8 40.28 17.20 -2.90
C MET A 8 38.91 17.85 -3.11
N LYS A 9 38.61 18.93 -2.38
CA LYS A 9 37.40 19.73 -2.59
C LYS A 9 37.39 20.40 -3.96
N GLN A 10 38.52 20.96 -4.40
CA GLN A 10 38.66 21.54 -5.73
C GLN A 10 38.43 20.51 -6.83
N ALA A 11 39.04 19.31 -6.71
CA ALA A 11 38.82 18.22 -7.66
C ALA A 11 37.33 17.83 -7.74
N ALA A 12 36.61 17.81 -6.61
CA ALA A 12 35.18 17.57 -6.59
C ALA A 12 34.36 18.71 -7.20
N GLN A 13 34.78 19.96 -7.01
CA GLN A 13 34.15 21.15 -7.57
C GLN A 13 34.29 21.25 -9.09
N GLU A 14 35.38 20.71 -9.64
CA GLU A 14 35.62 20.62 -11.09
C GLU A 14 35.12 19.30 -11.70
N GLY A 15 34.78 18.31 -10.87
CA GLY A 15 34.46 16.95 -11.31
C GLY A 15 35.66 16.20 -11.89
N ASN A 16 36.88 16.58 -11.52
CA ASN A 16 38.13 16.02 -12.05
C ASN A 16 38.49 14.70 -11.37
N ILE A 17 38.16 13.59 -12.03
CA ILE A 17 38.39 12.23 -11.53
C ILE A 17 39.88 11.87 -11.50
N ASP A 18 40.68 12.36 -12.44
CA ASP A 18 42.12 12.07 -12.49
C ASP A 18 42.85 12.73 -11.32
N ALA A 19 42.54 14.01 -11.05
CA ALA A 19 43.05 14.71 -9.88
C ALA A 19 42.65 14.03 -8.57
N PHE A 20 41.41 13.51 -8.51
CA PHE A 20 40.93 12.73 -7.36
C PHE A 20 41.76 11.46 -7.12
N TYR A 21 42.01 10.66 -8.17
CA TYR A 21 42.82 9.45 -8.03
C TYR A 21 44.29 9.75 -7.72
N ASN A 22 44.86 10.81 -8.28
CA ASN A 22 46.21 11.26 -7.94
C ASN A 22 46.32 11.61 -6.44
N LEU A 23 45.32 12.29 -5.87
CA LEU A 23 45.29 12.62 -4.45
C LEU A 23 45.15 11.37 -3.55
N ILE A 24 44.41 10.35 -3.99
CA ILE A 24 44.32 9.07 -3.26
C ILE A 24 45.66 8.33 -3.29
N GLN A 25 46.40 8.40 -4.40
CA GLN A 25 47.74 7.80 -4.49
C GLN A 25 48.75 8.54 -3.61
N GLU A 26 48.66 9.86 -3.51
CA GLU A 26 49.46 10.66 -2.57
C GLU A 26 49.16 10.31 -1.10
N ASP A 27 47.90 10.04 -0.76
CA ASP A 27 47.47 9.67 0.59
C ASP A 27 46.28 8.69 0.60
N VAL A 28 46.61 7.42 0.82
CA VAL A 28 45.63 6.31 0.85
C VAL A 28 44.62 6.47 2.00
N ASN A 29 44.97 7.17 3.08
CA ASN A 29 44.12 7.32 4.27
C ASN A 29 43.26 8.60 4.23
N LEU A 30 43.36 9.42 3.18
CA LEU A 30 42.68 10.71 3.09
C LEU A 30 41.16 10.60 3.27
N LEU A 31 40.52 9.59 2.66
CA LEU A 31 39.07 9.41 2.76
C LEU A 31 38.63 8.93 4.14
N GLU A 32 39.45 8.13 4.83
CA GLU A 32 39.16 7.71 6.21
C GLU A 32 39.25 8.89 7.17
N TYR A 33 40.27 9.74 7.02
CA TYR A 33 40.40 10.97 7.80
C TYR A 33 39.17 11.88 7.62
N ILE A 34 38.71 12.10 6.39
CA ILE A 34 37.49 12.89 6.12
C ILE A 34 36.26 12.24 6.76
N ASN A 35 36.20 10.90 6.77
CA ASN A 35 35.08 10.17 7.35
C ASN A 35 35.01 10.33 8.88
N GLU A 36 36.16 10.40 9.55
CA GLU A 36 36.27 10.56 11.01
C GLU A 36 35.86 11.96 11.50
N LEU A 37 36.02 13.00 10.67
CA LEU A 37 35.61 14.36 11.03
C LEU A 37 34.09 14.42 11.25
N PRO A 38 33.58 14.86 12.41
CA PRO A 38 32.15 14.76 12.73
C PRO A 38 31.27 15.57 11.75
N PHE A 39 31.69 16.81 11.44
CA PHE A 39 31.02 17.71 10.50
C PHE A 39 32.05 18.23 9.51
N VAL A 40 31.87 17.89 8.23
CA VAL A 40 32.77 18.32 7.16
C VAL A 40 32.03 18.30 5.81
N ASP A 41 32.32 19.27 4.95
CA ASP A 41 31.97 19.18 3.54
C ASP A 41 32.84 18.11 2.88
N THR A 42 32.28 16.90 2.77
CA THR A 42 32.93 15.82 2.03
C THR A 42 32.98 16.17 0.54
N PRO A 43 33.89 15.56 -0.22
CA PRO A 43 33.95 15.81 -1.66
C PRO A 43 32.65 15.39 -2.38
N LEU A 44 31.88 14.46 -1.80
CA LEU A 44 30.55 14.10 -2.31
C LEU A 44 29.51 15.22 -2.13
N HIS A 45 29.58 16.02 -1.06
CA HIS A 45 28.71 17.19 -0.90
C HIS A 45 28.92 18.19 -2.04
N ILE A 46 30.18 18.48 -2.34
CA ILE A 46 30.59 19.45 -3.36
C ILE A 46 30.20 18.95 -4.75
N ALA A 47 30.53 17.70 -5.07
CA ALA A 47 30.17 17.09 -6.36
C ALA A 47 28.64 17.00 -6.55
N ALA A 48 27.89 16.69 -5.49
CA ALA A 48 26.43 16.65 -5.55
C ALA A 48 25.83 18.05 -5.74
N SER A 49 26.38 19.05 -5.04
CA SER A 49 26.05 20.46 -5.16
C SER A 49 26.29 21.00 -6.58
N ALA A 50 27.38 20.58 -7.23
CA ALA A 50 27.78 21.02 -8.56
C ALA A 50 27.25 20.16 -9.73
N GLY A 51 26.51 19.07 -9.44
CA GLY A 51 25.96 18.19 -10.47
C GLY A 51 26.96 17.24 -11.15
N HIS A 52 28.17 17.06 -10.60
CA HIS A 52 29.21 16.20 -11.18
C HIS A 52 28.95 14.70 -10.93
N ILE A 53 28.02 14.13 -11.70
CA ILE A 53 27.54 12.75 -11.53
C ILE A 53 28.69 11.74 -11.56
N SER A 54 29.55 11.75 -12.58
CA SER A 54 30.62 10.77 -12.73
C SER A 54 31.56 10.75 -11.52
N PHE A 55 31.95 11.93 -11.04
CA PHE A 55 32.78 12.09 -9.84
C PHE A 55 32.05 11.57 -8.59
N ALA A 56 30.79 11.96 -8.40
CA ALA A 56 29.98 11.52 -7.27
C ALA A 56 29.80 9.98 -7.25
N MET A 57 29.63 9.35 -8.40
CA MET A 57 29.51 7.89 -8.50
C MET A 57 30.83 7.19 -8.12
N GLU A 58 31.98 7.68 -8.61
CA GLU A 58 33.28 7.13 -8.20
C GLU A 58 33.53 7.31 -6.70
N MET A 59 33.19 8.48 -6.15
CA MET A 59 33.30 8.73 -4.71
C MET A 59 32.41 7.79 -3.90
N MET A 60 31.16 7.59 -4.30
CA MET A 60 30.25 6.66 -3.63
C MET A 60 30.70 5.21 -3.75
N ARG A 61 31.34 4.82 -4.87
CA ARG A 61 31.92 3.49 -5.06
C ARG A 61 33.03 3.21 -4.05
N LEU A 62 33.88 4.21 -3.78
CA LEU A 62 35.00 4.09 -2.84
C LEU A 62 34.59 4.30 -1.39
N LYS A 63 33.70 5.26 -1.11
CA LYS A 63 33.26 5.61 0.26
C LYS A 63 31.76 5.88 0.34
N PRO A 64 30.90 4.83 0.35
CA PRO A 64 29.45 4.97 0.41
C PRO A 64 28.92 5.73 1.64
N SER A 65 29.67 5.72 2.76
CA SER A 65 29.27 6.39 4.00
C SER A 65 29.07 7.89 3.84
N PHE A 66 29.74 8.53 2.88
CA PHE A 66 29.60 9.95 2.60
C PHE A 66 28.21 10.35 2.14
N ALA A 67 27.43 9.43 1.56
CA ALA A 67 26.08 9.73 1.07
C ALA A 67 25.08 10.11 2.17
N ARG A 68 25.36 9.72 3.43
CA ARG A 68 24.50 9.98 4.59
C ARG A 68 25.08 11.00 5.56
N LYS A 69 26.36 11.36 5.40
CA LYS A 69 27.05 12.25 6.33
C LYS A 69 26.48 13.67 6.20
N PRO A 70 26.16 14.37 7.28
CA PRO A 70 25.79 15.77 7.23
C PRO A 70 27.04 16.65 7.16
N ASN A 71 26.96 17.74 6.40
CA ASN A 71 27.92 18.82 6.43
C ASN A 71 27.69 19.75 7.66
N PRO A 72 28.52 20.79 7.86
CA PRO A 72 28.36 21.73 8.98
C PRO A 72 27.00 22.45 9.05
N ASP A 73 26.34 22.63 7.91
CA ASP A 73 24.99 23.22 7.86
C ASP A 73 23.87 22.20 8.16
N GLY A 74 24.22 20.93 8.33
CA GLY A 74 23.30 19.83 8.58
C GLY A 74 22.68 19.24 7.32
N PHE A 75 23.24 19.49 6.14
CA PHE A 75 22.75 18.93 4.87
C PHE A 75 23.58 17.73 4.45
N SER A 76 22.93 16.69 3.90
CA SER A 76 23.62 15.59 3.24
C SER A 76 23.76 15.88 1.73
N PRO A 77 24.55 15.08 0.97
CA PRO A 77 24.76 15.35 -0.46
C PRO A 77 23.48 15.44 -1.30
N ILE A 78 22.48 14.60 -1.02
CA ILE A 78 21.17 14.67 -1.72
C ILE A 78 20.43 15.98 -1.42
N HIS A 79 20.57 16.56 -0.22
CA HIS A 79 19.96 17.85 0.11
C HIS A 79 20.60 18.98 -0.70
N LEU A 80 21.92 18.97 -0.86
CA LEU A 80 22.63 19.98 -1.66
C LEU A 80 22.27 19.86 -3.15
N ALA A 81 22.19 18.63 -3.67
CA ALA A 81 21.70 18.40 -5.04
C ALA A 81 20.27 18.95 -5.23
N LEU A 82 19.38 18.74 -4.24
CA LEU A 82 18.02 19.28 -4.26
C LEU A 82 17.98 20.81 -4.18
N GLN A 83 18.80 21.43 -3.32
CA GLN A 83 18.92 22.89 -3.20
C GLN A 83 19.38 23.55 -4.49
N ASN A 84 20.32 22.92 -5.19
CA ASN A 84 20.86 23.43 -6.45
C ASN A 84 20.10 22.94 -7.70
N LYS A 85 18.99 22.22 -7.51
CA LYS A 85 18.14 21.71 -8.60
C LYS A 85 18.85 20.73 -9.53
N GLU A 86 19.84 20.01 -9.02
CA GLU A 86 20.57 18.95 -9.72
C GLU A 86 19.76 17.64 -9.74
N ILE A 87 18.62 17.66 -10.44
CA ILE A 87 17.64 16.56 -10.42
C ILE A 87 18.24 15.24 -10.94
N ASN A 88 19.09 15.31 -11.97
CA ASN A 88 19.78 14.13 -12.49
C ASN A 88 20.72 13.51 -11.43
N MET A 89 21.41 14.35 -10.65
CA MET A 89 22.22 13.87 -9.53
C MET A 89 21.34 13.18 -8.49
N VAL A 90 20.19 13.77 -8.12
CA VAL A 90 19.25 13.16 -7.17
C VAL A 90 18.81 11.77 -7.63
N HIS A 91 18.41 11.62 -8.90
CA HIS A 91 18.04 10.31 -9.45
C HIS A 91 19.20 9.31 -9.39
N ARG A 92 20.42 9.73 -9.71
CA ARG A 92 21.60 8.85 -9.65
C ARG A 92 21.95 8.44 -8.22
N LEU A 93 21.86 9.34 -7.25
CA LEU A 93 22.05 9.01 -5.83
C LEU A 93 21.05 7.96 -5.35
N LEU A 94 19.77 8.10 -5.71
CA LEU A 94 18.72 7.14 -5.38
C LEU A 94 18.92 5.77 -6.03
N GLN A 95 19.41 5.74 -7.28
CA GLN A 95 19.69 4.49 -7.99
C GLN A 95 20.82 3.68 -7.31
N VAL A 96 21.84 4.35 -6.81
CA VAL A 96 22.98 3.70 -6.15
C VAL A 96 22.63 3.32 -4.71
N ASN A 97 21.92 4.18 -3.99
CA ASN A 97 21.55 3.94 -2.60
C ASN A 97 20.16 4.51 -2.31
N GLN A 98 19.16 3.63 -2.25
CA GLN A 98 17.77 4.03 -2.03
C GLN A 98 17.52 4.62 -0.62
N ASP A 99 18.32 4.22 0.37
CA ASP A 99 18.16 4.65 1.77
C ASP A 99 18.42 6.15 1.97
N VAL A 100 19.07 6.81 1.00
CA VAL A 100 19.33 8.26 1.06
C VAL A 100 18.05 9.09 1.04
N VAL A 101 16.93 8.52 0.55
CA VAL A 101 15.62 9.20 0.50
C VAL A 101 15.05 9.51 1.88
N ARG A 102 15.49 8.79 2.92
CA ARG A 102 15.06 8.96 4.32
C ARG A 102 16.10 9.70 5.18
N VAL A 103 17.19 10.16 4.59
CA VAL A 103 18.21 10.90 5.35
C VAL A 103 17.62 12.23 5.81
N LYS A 104 17.77 12.52 7.10
CA LYS A 104 17.34 13.76 7.71
C LYS A 104 18.46 14.80 7.64
N GLY A 105 18.18 15.92 7.01
CA GLY A 105 19.03 17.10 7.00
C GLY A 105 18.67 18.07 8.12
N LYS A 106 18.93 19.37 7.88
CA LYS A 106 18.64 20.46 8.81
C LYS A 106 17.16 20.45 9.24
N LYS A 107 16.89 20.64 10.54
CA LYS A 107 15.55 20.56 11.16
C LYS A 107 14.84 19.20 11.01
N GLY A 108 15.57 18.14 10.66
CA GLY A 108 14.96 16.83 10.44
C GLY A 108 14.22 16.71 9.11
N ILE A 109 14.39 17.67 8.20
CA ILE A 109 13.79 17.65 6.86
C ILE A 109 14.38 16.50 6.07
N THR A 110 13.55 15.72 5.39
CA THR A 110 13.96 14.66 4.46
C THR A 110 13.81 15.14 3.01
N PRO A 111 14.41 14.45 2.02
CA PRO A 111 14.15 14.71 0.60
C PRO A 111 12.66 14.82 0.24
N LEU A 112 11.80 13.96 0.82
CA LEU A 112 10.35 14.02 0.59
C LEU A 112 9.74 15.35 1.08
N HIS A 113 10.11 15.81 2.28
CA HIS A 113 9.68 17.10 2.81
C HIS A 113 10.12 18.28 1.92
N TYR A 114 11.35 18.23 1.38
CA TYR A 114 11.84 19.26 0.46
C TYR A 114 11.06 19.28 -0.87
N ALA A 115 10.72 18.11 -1.42
CA ALA A 115 9.88 18.03 -2.62
C ALA A 115 8.48 18.62 -2.40
N VAL A 116 7.93 18.47 -1.19
CA VAL A 116 6.68 19.16 -0.80
C VAL A 116 6.87 20.66 -0.75
N GLU A 117 7.91 21.15 -0.06
CA GLU A 117 8.17 22.60 0.09
C GLU A 117 8.37 23.29 -1.27
N THR A 118 8.96 22.59 -2.22
CA THR A 118 9.17 23.07 -3.60
C THR A 118 7.99 22.80 -4.56
N ASP A 119 6.93 22.13 -4.09
CA ASP A 119 5.76 21.71 -4.88
C ASP A 119 6.11 20.87 -6.13
N ASN A 120 7.19 20.08 -6.04
CA ASN A 120 7.67 19.29 -7.17
C ASN A 120 7.06 17.89 -7.17
N LEU A 121 5.97 17.72 -7.93
CA LEU A 121 5.21 16.47 -8.01
C LEU A 121 6.01 15.30 -8.59
N ASP A 122 6.93 15.56 -9.52
CA ASP A 122 7.75 14.51 -10.15
C ASP A 122 8.75 13.94 -9.14
N LEU A 123 9.37 14.79 -8.32
CA LEU A 123 10.21 14.35 -7.22
C LEU A 123 9.42 13.61 -6.15
N LEU A 124 8.21 14.08 -5.80
CA LEU A 124 7.33 13.36 -4.87
C LEU A 124 7.00 11.96 -5.37
N ALA A 125 6.59 11.84 -6.64
CA ALA A 125 6.32 10.55 -7.28
C ALA A 125 7.56 9.66 -7.27
N THR A 126 8.73 10.21 -7.61
CA THR A 126 10.00 9.49 -7.61
C THR A 126 10.33 8.96 -6.21
N PHE A 127 10.33 9.81 -5.19
CA PHE A 127 10.70 9.42 -3.83
C PHE A 127 9.75 8.36 -3.26
N LEU A 128 8.44 8.51 -3.46
CA LEU A 128 7.45 7.53 -3.01
C LEU A 128 7.47 6.23 -3.83
N SER A 129 7.93 6.27 -5.09
CA SER A 129 8.14 5.05 -5.88
C SER A 129 9.35 4.25 -5.41
N VAL A 130 10.41 4.94 -4.97
CA VAL A 130 11.64 4.33 -4.45
C VAL A 130 11.44 3.82 -3.03
N CYS A 131 10.83 4.63 -2.15
CA CYS A 131 10.56 4.26 -0.77
C CYS A 131 9.19 4.80 -0.33
N PRO A 132 8.13 3.97 -0.42
CA PRO A 132 6.81 4.34 0.08
C PRO A 132 6.80 4.71 1.57
N ASP A 133 7.65 4.06 2.37
CA ASP A 133 7.72 4.26 3.81
C ASP A 133 8.25 5.66 4.21
N ALA A 134 8.85 6.41 3.28
CA ALA A 134 9.31 7.78 3.52
C ALA A 134 8.14 8.73 3.88
N ILE A 135 6.90 8.36 3.56
CA ILE A 135 5.70 9.12 3.93
C ILE A 135 5.48 9.21 5.45
N GLU A 136 6.04 8.28 6.22
CA GLU A 136 5.97 8.26 7.69
C GLU A 136 7.03 9.15 8.35
N ASP A 137 8.03 9.62 7.59
CA ASP A 137 9.09 10.44 8.16
C ASP A 137 8.54 11.79 8.62
N VAL A 138 9.08 12.25 9.75
CA VAL A 138 8.69 13.52 10.40
C VAL A 138 9.91 14.40 10.65
N THR A 139 9.68 15.72 10.64
CA THR A 139 10.66 16.73 11.02
C THR A 139 10.94 16.71 12.53
N ASN A 140 11.84 17.58 12.99
CA ASN A 140 12.10 17.75 14.42
C ASN A 140 10.88 18.31 15.18
N GLN A 141 9.97 19.04 14.50
CA GLN A 141 8.68 19.48 15.05
C GLN A 141 7.58 18.41 14.94
N ASN A 142 7.95 17.15 14.64
CA ASN A 142 7.01 16.06 14.43
C ASN A 142 6.01 16.32 13.28
N GLU A 143 6.36 17.19 12.34
CA GLU A 143 5.53 17.53 11.18
C GLU A 143 5.71 16.46 10.09
N THR A 144 4.60 15.95 9.55
CA THR A 144 4.62 15.07 8.37
C THR A 144 4.67 15.89 7.08
N ALA A 145 4.93 15.24 5.95
CA ALA A 145 4.85 15.85 4.61
C ALA A 145 3.51 16.58 4.35
N LEU A 146 2.37 16.08 4.89
CA LEU A 146 1.08 16.74 4.78
C LEU A 146 1.00 18.04 5.60
N HIS A 147 1.61 18.09 6.80
CA HIS A 147 1.67 19.31 7.61
C HIS A 147 2.47 20.39 6.89
N ILE A 148 3.64 20.02 6.33
CA ILE A 148 4.48 20.93 5.55
C ILE A 148 3.71 21.47 4.34
N ALA A 149 3.01 20.61 3.61
CA ALA A 149 2.25 21.04 2.43
C ALA A 149 1.24 22.14 2.77
N LEU A 150 0.50 21.99 3.87
CA LEU A 150 -0.47 22.98 4.31
C LEU A 150 0.18 24.24 4.88
N LYS A 151 1.26 24.08 5.65
CA LYS A 151 2.01 25.20 6.27
C LYS A 151 2.59 26.16 5.22
N TYR A 152 3.05 25.62 4.10
CA TYR A 152 3.63 26.39 2.99
C TYR A 152 2.66 26.61 1.82
N ASP A 153 1.36 26.32 1.99
CA ASP A 153 0.29 26.53 0.98
C ASP A 153 0.52 25.77 -0.35
N LYS A 154 1.14 24.59 -0.27
CA LYS A 154 1.47 23.71 -1.40
C LYS A 154 0.32 22.74 -1.67
N LEU A 155 -0.74 23.29 -2.24
CA LEU A 155 -2.02 22.58 -2.42
C LEU A 155 -1.90 21.39 -3.38
N ASP A 156 -1.06 21.47 -4.40
CA ASP A 156 -0.93 20.41 -5.39
C ASP A 156 -0.09 19.24 -4.85
N ALA A 157 1.02 19.51 -4.17
CA ALA A 157 1.71 18.51 -3.36
C ALA A 157 0.77 17.87 -2.32
N PHE A 158 -0.06 18.66 -1.63
CA PHE A 158 -1.03 18.13 -0.67
C PHE A 158 -2.03 17.17 -1.33
N LYS A 159 -2.68 17.58 -2.43
CA LYS A 159 -3.63 16.73 -3.18
C LYS A 159 -2.95 15.48 -3.71
N PHE A 160 -1.71 15.60 -4.20
CA PHE A 160 -0.93 14.47 -4.69
C PHE A 160 -0.69 13.46 -3.57
N LEU A 161 -0.22 13.90 -2.39
CA LEU A 161 0.03 13.02 -1.25
C LEU A 161 -1.24 12.34 -0.74
N VAL A 162 -2.36 13.07 -0.62
CA VAL A 162 -3.66 12.51 -0.22
C VAL A 162 -4.20 11.54 -1.27
N GLY A 163 -4.06 11.88 -2.55
CA GLY A 163 -4.41 11.02 -3.67
C GLY A 163 -3.59 9.73 -3.68
N TRP A 164 -2.28 9.85 -3.47
CA TRP A 164 -1.36 8.72 -3.36
C TRP A 164 -1.75 7.83 -2.16
N LEU A 165 -2.00 8.40 -0.98
CA LEU A 165 -2.44 7.64 0.21
C LEU A 165 -3.74 6.87 -0.05
N GLY A 166 -4.70 7.46 -0.75
CA GLY A 166 -5.98 6.82 -1.06
C GLY A 166 -5.93 5.78 -2.19
N GLN A 167 -4.99 5.93 -3.13
CA GLN A 167 -4.82 4.99 -4.26
C GLN A 167 -3.84 3.86 -3.96
N ASN A 168 -2.98 4.03 -2.96
CA ASN A 168 -1.96 3.05 -2.62
C ASN A 168 -2.61 1.72 -2.16
N THR A 169 -2.18 0.61 -2.76
CA THR A 169 -2.67 -0.75 -2.47
C THR A 169 -1.68 -1.57 -1.64
N THR A 170 -0.58 -0.96 -1.18
CA THR A 170 0.40 -1.63 -0.32
C THR A 170 -0.23 -2.11 0.99
N LYS A 171 0.41 -3.10 1.62
CA LYS A 171 -0.04 -3.70 2.89
C LYS A 171 -0.28 -2.66 3.99
N ASN A 172 0.44 -1.54 3.94
CA ASN A 172 0.37 -0.48 4.94
C ASN A 172 -0.52 0.70 4.53
N ALA A 173 -1.06 0.76 3.31
CA ALA A 173 -1.78 1.93 2.81
C ALA A 173 -2.92 2.40 3.74
N ARG A 174 -3.76 1.49 4.22
CA ARG A 174 -4.82 1.81 5.20
C ARG A 174 -4.28 2.25 6.56
N ILE A 175 -3.13 1.71 6.95
CA ILE A 175 -2.47 2.09 8.21
C ILE A 175 -1.92 3.51 8.06
N TRP A 176 -1.27 3.82 6.94
CA TRP A 176 -0.76 5.15 6.63
C TRP A 176 -1.88 6.18 6.53
N GLU A 177 -2.94 5.89 5.78
CA GLU A 177 -4.09 6.77 5.67
C GLU A 177 -4.60 7.18 7.06
N ARG A 178 -4.89 6.20 7.93
CA ARG A 178 -5.38 6.51 9.28
C ARG A 178 -4.31 7.15 10.18
N THR A 179 -3.06 6.73 10.08
CA THR A 179 -2.01 7.13 11.04
C THR A 179 -1.46 8.51 10.69
N ILE A 180 -1.23 8.79 9.41
CA ILE A 180 -0.57 10.01 8.93
C ILE A 180 -1.57 11.18 8.90
N LEU A 181 -2.83 10.95 8.53
CA LEU A 181 -3.87 11.99 8.57
C LEU A 181 -4.19 12.44 10.00
N ASN A 182 -4.04 11.54 10.97
CA ASN A 182 -4.29 11.80 12.39
C ASN A 182 -3.00 12.04 13.19
N TRP A 183 -1.84 12.10 12.52
CA TRP A 183 -0.58 12.43 13.17
C TRP A 183 -0.65 13.83 13.75
N LYS A 184 0.02 14.03 14.88
CA LYS A 184 0.05 15.32 15.58
C LYS A 184 1.44 15.91 15.50
N ASP A 185 1.55 17.19 15.15
CA ASP A 185 2.79 17.96 15.29
C ASP A 185 3.16 18.18 16.77
N GLU A 186 4.27 18.88 17.02
CA GLU A 186 4.75 19.24 18.36
C GLU A 186 3.69 20.02 19.18
N GLU A 187 2.90 20.87 18.53
CA GLU A 187 1.79 21.60 19.15
C GLU A 187 0.49 20.77 19.28
N GLY A 188 0.51 19.49 18.89
CA GLY A 188 -0.62 18.58 18.97
C GLY A 188 -1.66 18.75 17.86
N ASN A 189 -1.42 19.62 16.87
CA ASN A 189 -2.30 19.85 15.73
C ASN A 189 -2.22 18.66 14.78
N THR A 190 -3.37 18.20 14.32
CA THR A 190 -3.45 17.28 13.19
C THR A 190 -3.48 18.03 11.88
N VAL A 191 -3.32 17.31 10.76
CA VAL A 191 -3.54 17.84 9.41
C VAL A 191 -4.86 18.62 9.32
N LEU A 192 -5.91 18.14 9.99
CA LEU A 192 -7.20 18.85 10.04
C LEU A 192 -7.11 20.22 10.73
N HIS A 193 -6.42 20.32 11.87
CA HIS A 193 -6.25 21.58 12.59
C HIS A 193 -5.53 22.62 11.72
N VAL A 194 -4.54 22.19 10.91
CA VAL A 194 -3.83 23.06 9.95
C VAL A 194 -4.69 23.33 8.71
N ALA A 195 -5.42 22.33 8.20
CA ALA A 195 -6.22 22.39 6.97
C ALA A 195 -7.50 23.21 7.10
N VAL A 196 -8.04 23.39 8.32
CA VAL A 196 -9.24 24.19 8.61
C VAL A 196 -9.14 25.61 8.07
N VAL A 197 -7.94 26.10 7.78
CA VAL A 197 -7.74 27.39 7.12
C VAL A 197 -8.05 27.33 5.61
N ARG A 198 -7.82 26.21 4.87
CA ARG A 198 -7.79 26.26 3.39
C ARG A 198 -8.21 25.04 2.57
N LEU A 199 -8.24 23.80 3.08
CA LEU A 199 -8.55 22.64 2.23
C LEU A 199 -9.46 21.60 2.87
N LEU A 200 -10.66 21.57 2.31
CA LEU A 200 -11.61 20.48 2.19
C LEU A 200 -11.02 19.07 2.30
N LEU A 201 -11.43 18.34 3.32
CA LEU A 201 -11.49 16.87 3.27
C LEU A 201 -12.96 16.45 3.39
N ALA A 202 -13.51 16.09 2.23
CA ALA A 202 -14.83 15.51 2.08
C ALA A 202 -14.77 13.99 2.34
N SER A 203 -15.52 13.53 3.34
CA SER A 203 -16.19 12.22 3.54
C SER A 203 -15.60 10.89 3.04
N ARG A 204 -14.35 10.81 2.58
CA ARG A 204 -13.74 9.57 2.05
C ARG A 204 -12.60 9.00 2.88
N TYR A 205 -12.03 9.77 3.81
CA TYR A 205 -10.85 9.39 4.59
C TYR A 205 -11.15 9.28 6.09
N ASP A 206 -10.49 8.35 6.80
CA ASP A 206 -10.67 8.07 8.24
C ASP A 206 -9.93 9.09 9.13
N ILE A 207 -10.45 10.32 9.17
CA ILE A 207 -9.89 11.45 9.93
C ILE A 207 -10.65 11.64 11.25
N ASP A 208 -9.91 11.76 12.36
CA ASP A 208 -10.46 12.11 13.65
C ASP A 208 -10.74 13.62 13.73
N ILE A 209 -12.00 13.97 13.50
CA ILE A 209 -12.48 15.35 13.43
C ILE A 209 -12.46 16.06 14.79
N ASN A 210 -12.57 15.29 15.88
CA ASN A 210 -12.76 15.81 17.24
C ASN A 210 -11.48 15.70 18.09
N SER A 211 -10.34 15.43 17.45
CA SER A 211 -9.05 15.46 18.10
C SER A 211 -8.76 16.86 18.66
N LYS A 212 -8.16 16.90 19.85
CA LYS A 212 -7.71 18.13 20.52
C LYS A 212 -6.21 18.33 20.32
N ASN A 213 -5.80 19.57 20.07
CA ASN A 213 -4.39 19.96 20.12
C ASN A 213 -3.90 20.14 21.56
N SER A 214 -2.62 20.51 21.74
CA SER A 214 -2.02 20.73 23.07
C SER A 214 -2.69 21.87 23.84
N ASN A 215 -3.35 22.81 23.15
CA ASN A 215 -4.17 23.86 23.74
C ASN A 215 -5.59 23.41 24.09
N GLY A 216 -5.91 22.13 23.89
CA GLY A 216 -7.22 21.55 24.17
C GLY A 216 -8.32 21.93 23.17
N LYS A 217 -7.98 22.59 22.07
CA LYS A 217 -8.92 23.07 21.05
C LYS A 217 -9.13 22.02 19.97
N THR A 218 -10.35 21.90 19.45
CA THR A 218 -10.61 21.11 18.23
C THR A 218 -10.45 21.99 16.99
N ALA A 219 -10.39 21.35 15.83
CA ALA A 219 -10.51 22.00 14.52
C ALA A 219 -11.70 22.98 14.43
N TRP A 220 -12.83 22.65 15.09
CA TRP A 220 -14.01 23.52 15.14
C TRP A 220 -13.76 24.81 15.92
N ASP A 221 -13.05 24.73 17.04
CA ASP A 221 -12.76 25.88 17.89
C ASP A 221 -11.76 26.83 17.21
N ILE A 222 -10.72 26.27 16.57
CA ILE A 222 -9.76 27.04 15.77
C ILE A 222 -10.47 27.79 14.64
N LEU A 223 -11.46 27.18 13.98
CA LEU A 223 -12.25 27.86 12.95
C LEU A 223 -13.04 29.05 13.50
N GLN A 224 -13.62 28.95 14.70
CA GLN A 224 -14.39 30.06 15.28
C GLN A 224 -13.49 31.23 15.72
N GLU A 225 -12.22 30.96 16.06
CA GLU A 225 -11.26 32.00 16.44
C GLU A 225 -10.72 32.79 15.25
N GLN A 226 -10.87 32.29 14.02
CA GLN A 226 -10.43 33.00 12.83
C GLN A 226 -11.31 34.22 12.53
N ARG A 227 -10.65 35.37 12.31
CA ARG A 227 -11.30 36.65 12.00
C ARG A 227 -12.17 36.61 10.73
N GLN A 228 -11.85 35.71 9.79
CA GLN A 228 -12.58 35.51 8.54
C GLN A 228 -13.04 34.05 8.43
N VAL A 229 -14.23 33.75 8.94
CA VAL A 229 -14.79 32.39 8.91
C VAL A 229 -15.27 32.06 7.50
N ASN A 230 -14.62 31.10 6.84
CA ASN A 230 -15.12 30.57 5.57
C ASN A 230 -16.41 29.75 5.84
N LYS A 231 -17.54 30.27 5.37
CA LYS A 231 -18.88 29.69 5.59
C LYS A 231 -18.97 28.26 5.06
N GLU A 232 -18.26 27.93 3.99
CA GLU A 232 -18.24 26.59 3.40
C GLU A 232 -17.59 25.58 4.34
N ILE A 233 -16.44 25.91 4.91
CA ILE A 233 -15.70 25.06 5.87
C ILE A 233 -16.57 24.79 7.10
N LYS A 234 -17.29 25.82 7.60
CA LYS A 234 -18.22 25.68 8.72
C LYS A 234 -19.37 24.72 8.43
N VAL A 235 -19.93 24.75 7.21
CA VAL A 235 -20.99 23.80 6.80
C VAL A 235 -20.44 22.38 6.70
N MET A 236 -19.22 22.20 6.20
CA MET A 236 -18.62 20.87 6.05
C MET A 236 -18.26 20.24 7.39
N LEU A 237 -17.66 20.99 8.32
CA LEU A 237 -17.39 20.49 9.67
C LEU A 237 -18.69 20.11 10.40
N ARG A 238 -19.79 20.87 10.20
CA ARG A 238 -21.11 20.49 10.73
C ARG A 238 -21.61 19.18 10.13
N ARG A 239 -21.48 18.98 8.81
CA ARG A 239 -21.82 17.72 8.13
C ARG A 239 -20.99 16.55 8.65
N ALA A 240 -19.73 16.81 8.97
CA ALA A 240 -18.80 15.84 9.54
C ALA A 240 -19.01 15.58 11.05
N ARG A 241 -20.00 16.24 11.70
CA ARG A 241 -20.28 16.14 13.14
C ARG A 241 -19.10 16.59 14.03
N ALA A 242 -18.40 17.64 13.62
CA ALA A 242 -17.39 18.28 14.45
C ALA A 242 -18.03 18.88 15.71
N LEU A 243 -17.40 18.64 16.86
CA LEU A 243 -17.82 19.11 18.17
C LEU A 243 -16.83 20.17 18.70
N PRO A 244 -17.33 21.16 19.46
CA PRO A 244 -16.46 22.07 20.19
C PRO A 244 -15.74 21.32 21.32
N ALA A 245 -14.55 21.76 21.72
CA ALA A 245 -13.75 21.09 22.75
C ALA A 245 -14.49 20.87 24.07
N SER A 246 -15.44 21.75 24.42
CA SER A 246 -16.28 21.65 25.61
C SER A 246 -17.19 20.41 25.61
N SER A 247 -17.56 19.91 24.43
CA SER A 247 -18.46 18.76 24.25
C SER A 247 -17.70 17.45 24.02
N VAL A 248 -16.39 17.52 23.77
CA VAL A 248 -15.55 16.34 23.56
C VAL A 248 -15.08 15.82 24.93
N PRO A 249 -15.29 14.52 25.25
CA PRO A 249 -14.87 13.94 26.52
C PRO A 249 -13.39 14.23 26.79
N THR A 250 -13.08 14.97 27.85
CA THR A 250 -11.72 15.14 28.34
C THR A 250 -11.31 13.85 29.02
N VAL A 251 -10.47 13.05 28.34
CA VAL A 251 -9.76 11.97 29.02
C VAL A 251 -8.87 12.61 30.07
N THR A 252 -9.33 12.56 31.31
CA THR A 252 -8.63 13.07 32.49
C THR A 252 -7.42 12.16 32.70
N SER A 253 -6.20 12.72 32.68
CA SER A 253 -4.91 12.12 33.08
C SER A 253 -4.58 10.71 32.52
N TYR A 254 -3.41 10.56 31.90
CA TYR A 254 -2.89 9.26 31.44
C TYR A 254 -2.91 8.18 32.55
N ALA A 255 -2.68 8.58 33.80
CA ALA A 255 -2.74 7.69 34.97
C ALA A 255 -4.18 7.23 35.31
N ASN A 256 -5.20 8.07 35.07
CA ASN A 256 -6.60 7.71 35.28
C ASN A 256 -7.14 6.86 34.11
N TYR A 257 -6.64 7.07 32.89
CA TYR A 257 -6.91 6.22 31.73
C TYR A 257 -6.40 4.78 31.92
N LEU A 258 -5.21 4.62 32.51
CA LEU A 258 -4.65 3.31 32.86
C LEU A 258 -5.33 2.63 34.07
N ARG A 259 -6.03 3.41 34.91
CA ARG A 259 -6.79 2.89 36.08
C ARG A 259 -8.21 2.43 35.75
N GLN A 260 -8.75 2.71 34.56
CA GLN A 260 -10.08 2.24 34.19
C GLN A 260 -10.07 0.72 33.92
N PRO A 261 -10.83 -0.13 34.64
CA PRO A 261 -10.61 -1.57 34.59
C PRO A 261 -11.01 -2.29 33.30
N LYS A 262 -11.58 -1.66 32.27
CA LYS A 262 -12.30 -2.42 31.22
C LYS A 262 -12.31 -1.87 29.77
N PHE A 263 -11.44 -0.96 29.30
CA PHE A 263 -11.67 -0.35 27.95
C PHE A 263 -10.60 -0.37 26.83
N ILE A 264 -9.28 -0.59 26.99
CA ILE A 264 -8.34 -0.50 25.82
C ILE A 264 -7.68 -1.81 25.41
N PHE A 265 -7.49 -2.76 26.32
CA PHE A 265 -7.11 -4.13 25.95
C PHE A 265 -8.13 -4.74 24.96
N LEU A 266 -9.43 -4.42 25.11
CA LEU A 266 -10.52 -4.84 24.23
C LEU A 266 -10.44 -4.22 22.81
N GLU A 267 -9.91 -3.01 22.63
CA GLU A 267 -9.71 -2.36 21.32
C GLU A 267 -8.45 -2.90 20.62
N LYS A 268 -7.39 -3.18 21.40
CA LYS A 268 -6.15 -3.83 20.96
C LYS A 268 -6.40 -5.29 20.54
N LEU A 269 -7.24 -6.04 21.26
CA LEU A 269 -7.70 -7.39 20.88
C LEU A 269 -8.67 -7.39 19.69
N ARG A 270 -9.54 -6.39 19.56
CA ARG A 270 -10.47 -6.29 18.43
C ARG A 270 -9.77 -5.95 17.11
N LYS A 271 -8.78 -5.03 17.12
CA LYS A 271 -7.92 -4.76 15.95
C LYS A 271 -7.02 -5.96 15.61
N ASN A 272 -6.54 -6.73 16.59
CA ASN A 272 -5.81 -7.99 16.35
C ASN A 272 -6.72 -9.12 15.80
N TYR A 273 -7.96 -9.28 16.28
CA TYR A 273 -8.98 -10.24 15.78
C TYR A 273 -9.37 -9.97 14.31
N ILE A 274 -9.44 -8.70 13.90
CA ILE A 274 -9.69 -8.30 12.50
C ILE A 274 -8.44 -8.54 11.62
N ARG A 275 -7.24 -8.36 12.17
CA ARG A 275 -5.96 -8.61 11.48
C ARG A 275 -5.67 -10.10 11.27
N GLU A 276 -6.20 -11.00 12.11
CA GLU A 276 -6.01 -12.47 11.99
C GLU A 276 -7.11 -13.20 11.20
N ARG A 277 -8.35 -12.69 11.19
CA ARG A 277 -9.49 -13.28 10.46
C ARG A 277 -9.32 -13.20 8.94
N THR A 278 -8.77 -12.10 8.43
CA THR A 278 -8.52 -11.90 6.99
C THR A 278 -7.37 -12.79 6.50
N ARG A 279 -6.41 -13.09 7.36
CA ARG A 279 -5.28 -13.99 7.08
C ARG A 279 -5.71 -15.47 7.01
N ARG A 280 -6.53 -15.92 7.97
CA ARG A 280 -7.11 -17.29 8.00
C ARG A 280 -8.12 -17.58 6.89
N LEU A 281 -8.77 -16.56 6.32
CA LEU A 281 -9.77 -16.73 5.27
C LEU A 281 -9.16 -17.10 3.92
N ASP A 282 -7.98 -16.58 3.56
CA ASP A 282 -7.29 -16.97 2.33
C ASP A 282 -6.57 -18.32 2.47
N ASP A 283 -6.02 -18.64 3.64
CA ASP A 283 -5.47 -19.98 3.92
C ASP A 283 -6.55 -21.08 3.91
N ASN A 284 -7.75 -20.79 4.45
CA ASN A 284 -8.91 -21.71 4.42
C ASN A 284 -9.51 -21.89 3.02
N ARG A 285 -9.45 -20.88 2.14
CA ARG A 285 -9.90 -21.00 0.74
C ARG A 285 -9.00 -21.94 -0.05
N ASN A 286 -7.70 -21.89 0.20
CA ASN A 286 -6.73 -22.79 -0.42
C ASN A 286 -6.86 -24.22 0.14
N ALA A 287 -7.08 -24.40 1.45
CA ALA A 287 -7.31 -25.72 2.06
C ALA A 287 -8.63 -26.37 1.63
N LEU A 288 -9.72 -25.60 1.52
CA LEU A 288 -11.02 -26.08 1.01
C LEU A 288 -10.94 -26.52 -0.45
N LEU A 289 -10.16 -25.83 -1.28
CA LEU A 289 -9.90 -26.26 -2.66
C LEU A 289 -9.17 -27.60 -2.72
N VAL A 290 -8.17 -27.82 -1.87
CA VAL A 290 -7.45 -29.10 -1.79
C VAL A 290 -8.34 -30.24 -1.29
N VAL A 291 -9.16 -30.01 -0.25
CA VAL A 291 -10.10 -31.02 0.29
C VAL A 291 -11.21 -31.34 -0.70
N ALA A 292 -11.74 -30.35 -1.43
CA ALA A 292 -12.73 -30.58 -2.47
C ALA A 292 -12.17 -31.47 -3.61
N ILE A 293 -10.92 -31.24 -4.03
CA ILE A 293 -10.24 -32.08 -5.03
C ILE A 293 -10.02 -33.50 -4.51
N LEU A 294 -9.65 -33.68 -3.24
CA LEU A 294 -9.49 -35.00 -2.62
C LEU A 294 -10.81 -35.77 -2.49
N LEU A 295 -11.91 -35.11 -2.11
CA LEU A 295 -13.23 -35.75 -2.06
C LEU A 295 -13.73 -36.16 -3.45
N ILE A 296 -13.51 -35.33 -4.47
CA ILE A 296 -13.85 -35.68 -5.86
C ILE A 296 -13.03 -36.88 -6.34
N THR A 297 -11.76 -36.96 -5.97
CA THR A 297 -10.90 -38.10 -6.36
C THR A 297 -11.25 -39.39 -5.61
N VAL A 298 -11.51 -39.34 -4.30
CA VAL A 298 -11.89 -40.53 -3.53
C VAL A 298 -13.26 -41.06 -3.94
N THR A 299 -14.23 -40.18 -4.19
CA THR A 299 -15.55 -40.59 -4.71
C THR A 299 -15.46 -41.18 -6.11
N TYR A 300 -14.62 -40.61 -6.99
CA TYR A 300 -14.35 -41.20 -8.30
C TYR A 300 -13.72 -42.60 -8.20
N GLN A 301 -12.75 -42.79 -7.29
CA GLN A 301 -12.12 -44.10 -7.07
C GLN A 301 -13.06 -45.12 -6.43
N GLY A 302 -13.90 -44.71 -5.47
CA GLY A 302 -14.86 -45.62 -4.82
C GLY A 302 -15.98 -46.11 -5.74
N VAL A 303 -16.37 -45.31 -6.74
CA VAL A 303 -17.30 -45.74 -7.80
C VAL A 303 -16.66 -46.79 -8.71
N LEU A 304 -15.35 -46.68 -8.95
CA LEU A 304 -14.61 -47.63 -9.77
C LEU A 304 -14.10 -48.85 -8.96
N SER A 305 -14.15 -48.80 -7.63
CA SER A 305 -13.69 -49.87 -6.74
C SER A 305 -14.63 -50.04 -5.53
N PRO A 306 -15.87 -50.51 -5.74
CA PRO A 306 -16.81 -50.72 -4.65
C PRO A 306 -16.32 -51.82 -3.68
N PRO A 307 -16.34 -51.59 -2.36
CA PRO A 307 -15.91 -52.60 -1.37
C PRO A 307 -16.95 -53.72 -1.28
N GLY A 308 -16.55 -54.92 -1.70
CA GLY A 308 -17.44 -56.04 -1.99
C GLY A 308 -17.94 -56.84 -0.78
N GLY A 309 -19.12 -57.45 -0.98
CA GLY A 309 -19.63 -58.59 -0.24
C GLY A 309 -20.66 -59.33 -1.11
N LEU A 310 -20.26 -60.48 -1.65
CA LEU A 310 -21.07 -61.40 -2.47
C LEU A 310 -22.18 -62.08 -1.66
N TRP A 311 -23.35 -62.30 -2.29
CA TRP A 311 -24.13 -63.54 -2.12
C TRP A 311 -24.73 -63.95 -3.48
N GLN A 312 -24.48 -65.21 -3.87
CA GLN A 312 -24.92 -65.87 -5.11
C GLN A 312 -26.32 -66.48 -4.98
N ASP A 313 -26.97 -66.62 -6.13
CA ASP A 313 -28.29 -67.19 -6.42
C ASP A 313 -28.49 -68.66 -5.97
N ASP A 314 -29.74 -69.08 -5.73
CA ASP A 314 -30.44 -70.05 -6.61
C ASP A 314 -31.78 -70.60 -6.04
N TYR A 315 -32.75 -70.75 -6.96
CA TYR A 315 -33.79 -71.79 -7.04
C TYR A 315 -35.21 -71.65 -6.40
N ASN A 316 -36.19 -72.18 -7.15
CA ASN A 316 -37.65 -72.02 -7.10
C ASN A 316 -38.35 -73.33 -6.62
N PRO A 317 -39.58 -73.30 -6.04
CA PRO A 317 -40.66 -74.09 -6.66
C PRO A 317 -42.10 -73.52 -6.52
N ALA A 318 -42.99 -74.07 -7.36
CA ALA A 318 -44.35 -73.67 -7.70
C ALA A 318 -45.44 -73.87 -6.62
N THR A 319 -46.59 -73.17 -6.78
CA THR A 319 -47.94 -73.72 -6.52
C THR A 319 -49.02 -73.08 -7.41
N ASN A 320 -49.93 -73.94 -7.87
CA ASN A 320 -51.00 -73.80 -8.85
C ASN A 320 -52.27 -73.07 -8.35
N GLN A 321 -53.10 -72.59 -9.30
CA GLN A 321 -54.55 -72.89 -9.44
C GLN A 321 -55.13 -72.11 -10.66
N THR A 322 -55.42 -72.77 -11.79
CA THR A 322 -56.74 -73.31 -12.26
C THR A 322 -57.80 -72.21 -12.48
N ASP A 323 -58.60 -72.11 -13.53
CA ASP A 323 -58.93 -72.96 -14.69
C ASP A 323 -59.88 -72.13 -15.61
N ASN A 324 -59.87 -72.42 -16.92
CA ASN A 324 -61.02 -72.62 -17.84
C ASN A 324 -62.16 -71.55 -17.88
N GLU A 325 -62.63 -70.98 -19.01
CA GLU A 325 -63.18 -71.60 -20.24
C GLU A 325 -63.65 -70.48 -21.24
N PRO A 326 -64.10 -70.81 -22.47
CA PRO A 326 -64.04 -69.95 -23.68
C PRO A 326 -65.40 -69.47 -24.24
N ALA A 327 -65.31 -68.77 -25.40
CA ALA A 327 -66.34 -68.53 -26.44
C ALA A 327 -67.52 -67.58 -26.07
N THR A 328 -68.04 -66.66 -26.90
CA THR A 328 -67.95 -66.37 -28.34
C THR A 328 -68.65 -65.01 -28.61
N ASN A 329 -68.14 -64.28 -29.60
CA ASN A 329 -68.82 -63.44 -30.62
C ASN A 329 -70.07 -62.60 -30.25
N ALA A 330 -70.02 -61.29 -30.54
CA ALA A 330 -70.72 -60.66 -31.68
C ALA A 330 -70.61 -59.12 -31.72
N PHE A 331 -70.13 -58.65 -32.88
CA PHE A 331 -70.49 -57.47 -33.68
C PHE A 331 -71.17 -56.19 -33.10
N ASN A 332 -70.56 -55.07 -33.53
CA ASN A 332 -71.10 -53.77 -33.95
C ASN A 332 -71.45 -52.67 -32.91
N ASN A 333 -70.56 -51.67 -32.82
CA ASN A 333 -70.72 -50.21 -33.11
C ASN A 333 -72.11 -49.52 -32.97
N PRO A 334 -72.23 -48.17 -32.79
CA PRO A 334 -71.20 -47.12 -32.79
C PRO A 334 -71.41 -45.90 -31.83
N LEU A 335 -70.45 -44.96 -31.87
CA LEU A 335 -70.57 -43.48 -31.81
C LEU A 335 -70.77 -42.70 -30.49
N VAL A 336 -70.16 -41.50 -30.54
CA VAL A 336 -70.40 -40.22 -29.80
C VAL A 336 -69.54 -39.98 -28.55
N ARG A 337 -68.96 -38.81 -28.21
CA ARG A 337 -68.51 -37.53 -28.85
C ARG A 337 -68.03 -36.63 -27.69
N SER A 338 -67.19 -35.63 -28.00
CA SER A 338 -66.98 -34.35 -27.27
C SER A 338 -66.10 -34.38 -25.99
N ARG A 339 -65.26 -33.38 -25.67
CA ARG A 339 -65.19 -31.96 -26.08
C ARG A 339 -63.79 -31.37 -25.75
N ALA A 340 -63.44 -30.33 -26.50
CA ALA A 340 -62.15 -29.61 -26.54
C ALA A 340 -62.04 -28.44 -25.53
N PHE A 341 -60.84 -27.83 -25.42
CA PHE A 341 -60.53 -26.37 -25.42
C PHE A 341 -58.99 -26.18 -25.34
N GLN A 342 -58.24 -25.86 -26.41
CA GLN A 342 -57.95 -24.56 -27.07
C GLN A 342 -57.23 -23.48 -26.21
N ILE A 343 -55.98 -23.17 -26.59
CA ILE A 343 -55.36 -21.83 -26.50
C ILE A 343 -54.58 -21.58 -27.81
N SER A 344 -54.81 -20.42 -28.41
CA SER A 344 -54.36 -19.99 -29.75
C SER A 344 -53.00 -19.26 -29.73
N PRO A 345 -52.30 -19.14 -30.89
CA PRO A 345 -51.03 -18.45 -31.05
C PRO A 345 -51.13 -17.12 -31.84
N THR A 346 -50.13 -16.26 -31.74
CA THR A 346 -49.68 -15.24 -32.72
C THR A 346 -48.22 -14.92 -32.36
N SER A 347 -47.26 -14.59 -33.23
CA SER A 347 -47.14 -14.40 -34.69
C SER A 347 -45.65 -14.09 -34.94
N GLY A 348 -45.14 -14.37 -36.14
CA GLY A 348 -44.01 -13.58 -36.69
C GLY A 348 -42.78 -14.36 -37.12
N ASN A 349 -42.81 -14.83 -38.37
CA ASN A 349 -41.67 -15.23 -39.19
C ASN A 349 -40.57 -14.15 -39.23
N GLN A 350 -39.30 -14.54 -39.31
CA GLN A 350 -38.58 -14.55 -40.60
C GLN A 350 -37.15 -15.12 -40.47
N SER A 351 -36.91 -16.09 -41.35
CA SER A 351 -35.65 -16.58 -41.92
C SER A 351 -34.61 -15.48 -42.18
N ILE A 352 -33.30 -15.79 -42.12
CA ILE A 352 -32.40 -16.08 -43.27
C ILE A 352 -31.03 -16.37 -42.62
N SER A 353 -30.63 -17.63 -42.51
CA SER A 353 -29.78 -18.42 -43.44
C SER A 353 -28.28 -18.13 -43.37
N GLN A 354 -27.54 -19.21 -43.08
CA GLN A 354 -26.24 -19.61 -43.66
C GLN A 354 -25.05 -18.68 -43.35
N SER A 355 -23.82 -19.14 -43.08
CA SER A 355 -23.14 -20.42 -43.31
C SER A 355 -21.76 -20.34 -42.64
N HIS A 356 -21.18 -21.51 -42.30
CA HIS A 356 -19.76 -21.93 -42.44
C HIS A 356 -18.65 -20.85 -42.23
N GLU A 357 -17.54 -21.07 -41.53
CA GLU A 357 -16.83 -22.28 -41.15
C GLU A 357 -15.60 -21.91 -40.29
N ALA A 358 -15.15 -22.89 -39.50
CA ALA A 358 -13.77 -23.23 -39.17
C ALA A 358 -12.72 -22.14 -38.85
N GLY A 359 -12.17 -22.23 -37.64
CA GLY A 359 -10.94 -21.54 -37.24
C GLY A 359 -10.27 -22.23 -36.06
N THR A 360 -9.70 -23.40 -36.31
CA THR A 360 -8.84 -24.18 -35.42
C THR A 360 -7.64 -23.36 -34.94
N ALA A 361 -7.41 -23.27 -33.63
CA ALA A 361 -6.08 -22.94 -33.08
C ALA A 361 -5.88 -23.60 -31.71
N ALA A 362 -4.95 -24.55 -31.70
CA ALA A 362 -4.45 -25.24 -30.53
C ALA A 362 -3.62 -24.30 -29.64
N PHE A 363 -3.74 -24.45 -28.31
CA PHE A 363 -2.69 -24.06 -27.37
C PHE A 363 -2.64 -25.10 -26.24
N HIS A 364 -1.73 -26.05 -26.38
CA HIS A 364 -1.15 -26.79 -25.26
C HIS A 364 -0.10 -25.89 -24.60
N SER A 365 -0.21 -25.67 -23.29
CA SER A 365 0.92 -25.25 -22.47
C SER A 365 0.90 -26.04 -21.17
N GLN A 366 1.80 -27.03 -21.11
CA GLN A 366 2.26 -27.66 -19.89
C GLN A 366 3.06 -26.63 -19.08
N SER A 367 2.64 -26.34 -17.85
CA SER A 367 3.49 -25.66 -16.86
C SER A 367 3.93 -26.70 -15.83
N GLY A 368 5.15 -27.19 -16.03
CA GLY A 368 5.88 -28.06 -15.11
C GLY A 368 6.38 -27.29 -13.89
N LEU A 369 6.23 -27.95 -12.75
CA LEU A 369 6.67 -27.57 -11.42
C LEU A 369 8.21 -27.40 -11.35
N LEU A 370 8.67 -26.27 -10.81
CA LEU A 370 10.03 -26.15 -10.28
C LEU A 370 10.06 -25.14 -9.10
N ILE A 371 9.73 -25.60 -7.90
CA ILE A 371 10.11 -24.90 -6.66
C ILE A 371 10.63 -25.94 -5.67
N HIS A 372 11.95 -26.13 -5.71
CA HIS A 372 12.73 -26.81 -4.70
C HIS A 372 13.95 -25.93 -4.40
N SER A 373 13.89 -25.17 -3.30
CA SER A 373 15.06 -24.84 -2.48
C SER A 373 14.59 -24.10 -1.22
N GLN A 374 14.32 -24.90 -0.17
CA GLN A 374 14.39 -24.47 1.23
C GLN A 374 15.85 -24.08 1.51
N ARG A 375 16.17 -22.87 1.98
CA ARG A 375 15.97 -22.40 3.37
C ARG A 375 16.49 -23.40 4.41
N LYS A 376 17.81 -23.52 4.51
CA LYS A 376 18.48 -24.11 5.67
C LYS A 376 19.93 -23.63 5.77
N GLU A 377 20.15 -22.51 6.46
CA GLU A 377 21.43 -22.17 7.11
C GLU A 377 21.21 -20.91 7.95
N LEU A 378 20.96 -21.11 9.23
CA LEU A 378 21.16 -20.17 10.35
C LEU A 378 20.78 -20.97 11.59
N MET A 379 21.74 -21.72 12.11
CA MET A 379 21.88 -22.22 13.49
C MET A 379 23.01 -23.24 13.49
N GLU A 380 24.25 -22.75 13.52
CA GLU A 380 25.36 -23.25 14.36
C GLU A 380 26.47 -22.18 14.39
#